data_AF-A0AAW1ZKS5-F1
#
_entry.id   AF-A0AAW1ZKS5-F1
#
_cell.length_a   1.000
_cell.length_b   1.000
_cell.length_c   1.000
_cell.angle_alpha   90.00
_cell.angle_beta   90.00
_cell.angle_gamma   90.00
#
_symmetry.space_group_name_H-M   'P 1'
#
loop_
_entity.id
_entity.type
_entity.pdbx_description
1 polymer ?
#
loop_
_entity_poly.entity_id
_entity_poly.type
_entity_poly.pdbx_seq_one_letter_code
_entity_poly.pdbx_strand_id
1 'polypeptide(L)'
;MTEFWLISAPGEKTCQQTWDKLMTATTRTNNLSTNNKFNIPDLKVGTLDVLVGLSDELAKLDSFVESVVKKVAQYMADVLEDSRDKVQENLLANGVDLVTYVTRFQWDMAKYPIKQSLKNISEIVSKQVSQIDNDLKARASAYNNLKGNLQNLERKNAGSLLTRSLADIVKKDDFVLDSEYLITMLVVVPKTNYADWQRTYETLSEMVVPRSTNLLFEDHDSGLFTVTLFRKAIDDFRHKARENKFTVRDFQYNEEEMKADKEEMTRLSTDKKKQFGPLVRWLKVNFSEAFIAWIHIKALRVFVESVLRYGLPVNFQAMLLQPNKKNMKKLREVLYDLYKHLDSSAAAIIDQSAMDIPGLNLSQQEYYPYVYYKIDCNLLDFK
;
A
#
# COMPACT_ATOMS: atom_id res chain seq x y z
N MET A 1 -6.34 -9.57 18.73
CA MET A 1 -5.59 -8.36 19.13
C MET A 1 -4.19 -8.50 18.56
N THR A 2 -3.69 -7.49 17.88
CA THR A 2 -2.41 -7.52 17.13
C THR A 2 -1.29 -6.75 17.81
N GLU A 3 -1.58 -6.09 18.93
CA GLU A 3 -0.60 -5.33 19.70
C GLU A 3 0.16 -6.24 20.68
N PHE A 4 1.48 -6.13 20.65
CA PHE A 4 2.40 -6.78 21.56
C PHE A 4 3.34 -5.77 22.21
N TRP A 5 3.68 -6.04 23.46
CA TRP A 5 4.68 -5.31 24.23
C TRP A 5 5.90 -6.22 24.38
N LEU A 6 6.97 -5.88 23.67
CA LEU A 6 8.26 -6.52 23.80
C LEU A 6 9.02 -5.82 24.93
N ILE A 7 9.26 -6.54 26.03
CA ILE A 7 9.98 -6.00 27.18
C ILE A 7 11.23 -6.83 27.47
N SER A 8 12.15 -6.25 28.23
CA SER A 8 13.28 -6.97 28.81
C SER A 8 13.49 -6.53 30.25
N ALA A 9 13.96 -7.47 31.08
CA ALA A 9 14.30 -7.26 32.48
C ALA A 9 15.56 -8.06 32.81
N PRO A 10 16.40 -7.61 33.77
CA PRO A 10 17.63 -8.30 34.12
C PRO A 10 17.34 -9.69 34.71
N GLY A 11 18.22 -10.64 34.42
CA GLY A 11 18.20 -11.96 35.05
C GLY A 11 18.71 -11.84 36.47
N GLU A 12 17.83 -11.80 37.48
CA GLU A 12 18.27 -11.56 38.88
C GLU A 12 19.30 -12.60 39.34
N LYS A 13 18.88 -13.87 39.51
CA LYS A 13 19.79 -15.01 39.69
C LYS A 13 19.88 -15.85 38.42
N THR A 14 18.77 -15.96 37.69
CA THR A 14 18.66 -16.62 36.39
C THR A 14 17.55 -15.95 35.56
N CYS A 15 17.66 -15.96 34.24
CA CYS A 15 16.60 -15.47 33.35
C CYS A 15 15.26 -16.21 33.57
N GLN A 16 15.31 -17.49 33.96
CA GLN A 16 14.13 -18.28 34.27
C GLN A 16 13.36 -17.73 35.49
N GLN A 17 14.06 -17.28 36.54
CA GLN A 17 13.40 -16.68 37.69
C GLN A 17 12.72 -15.35 37.33
N THR A 18 13.36 -14.50 36.52
CA THR A 18 12.74 -13.28 36.00
C THR A 18 11.47 -13.58 35.20
N TRP A 19 11.51 -14.60 34.35
CA TRP A 19 10.33 -15.11 33.63
C TRP A 19 9.22 -15.56 34.58
N ASP A 20 9.52 -16.41 35.56
CA ASP A 20 8.52 -16.95 36.49
C ASP A 20 7.89 -15.88 37.38
N LYS A 21 8.66 -14.87 37.78
CA LYS A 21 8.16 -13.69 38.50
C LYS A 21 7.17 -12.90 37.66
N LEU A 22 7.51 -12.61 36.40
CA LEU A 22 6.62 -11.92 35.49
C LEU A 22 5.34 -12.73 35.23
N MET A 23 5.46 -14.03 34.95
CA MET A 23 4.31 -14.92 34.73
C MET A 23 3.38 -14.98 35.92
N THR A 24 3.94 -14.96 37.14
CA THR A 24 3.15 -14.91 38.38
C THR A 24 2.38 -13.60 38.48
N ALA A 25 3.07 -12.46 38.33
CA ALA A 25 2.46 -11.13 38.46
C ALA A 25 1.39 -10.83 37.40
N THR A 26 1.63 -11.24 36.15
CA THR A 26 0.81 -10.84 35.00
C THR A 26 -0.24 -11.88 34.59
N THR A 27 0.13 -13.15 34.47
CA THR A 27 -0.77 -14.21 33.95
C THR A 27 -1.45 -14.98 35.08
N ARG A 28 -0.68 -15.59 35.99
CA ARG A 28 -1.23 -16.53 36.99
C ARG A 28 -2.14 -15.84 38.02
N THR A 29 -1.72 -14.68 38.52
CA THR A 29 -2.47 -13.97 39.58
C THR A 29 -3.58 -13.07 39.03
N ASN A 30 -3.39 -12.49 37.84
CA ASN A 30 -4.24 -11.39 37.38
C ASN A 30 -4.80 -11.55 35.95
N ASN A 31 -4.38 -12.57 35.19
CA ASN A 31 -4.76 -12.80 33.79
C ASN A 31 -4.78 -11.51 32.94
N LEU A 32 -3.69 -10.74 32.99
CA LEU A 32 -3.56 -9.42 32.35
C LEU A 32 -3.02 -9.50 30.93
N SER A 33 -2.24 -10.53 30.62
CA SER A 33 -1.59 -10.74 29.34
C SER A 33 -1.27 -12.21 29.07
N THR A 34 -1.17 -12.55 27.78
CA THR A 34 -0.56 -13.79 27.31
C THR A 34 0.89 -13.53 26.98
N ASN A 35 1.81 -14.32 27.54
CA ASN A 35 3.24 -14.01 27.45
C ASN A 35 4.00 -15.14 26.77
N ASN A 36 5.01 -14.78 25.99
CA ASN A 36 5.95 -15.72 25.39
C ASN A 36 7.38 -15.25 25.68
N LYS A 37 8.32 -16.19 25.81
CA LYS A 37 9.75 -15.84 25.80
C LYS A 37 10.13 -15.36 24.41
N PHE A 38 10.93 -14.31 24.34
CA PHE A 38 11.46 -13.80 23.09
C PHE A 38 12.96 -14.11 23.03
N ASN A 39 13.33 -15.15 22.28
CA ASN A 39 14.67 -15.70 22.31
C ASN A 39 15.63 -14.86 21.46
N ILE A 40 16.48 -14.09 22.13
CA ILE A 40 17.58 -13.33 21.52
C ILE A 40 18.87 -14.09 21.80
N PRO A 41 19.67 -14.44 20.77
CA PRO A 41 20.92 -15.15 20.98
C PRO A 41 21.99 -14.24 21.58
N ASP A 42 23.11 -14.83 22.00
CA ASP A 42 24.29 -14.07 22.39
C ASP A 42 24.90 -13.39 21.16
N LEU A 43 24.70 -12.08 21.07
CA LEU A 43 25.27 -11.24 20.02
C LEU A 43 26.57 -10.58 20.49
N LYS A 44 27.45 -10.27 19.54
CA LYS A 44 28.75 -9.67 19.84
C LYS A 44 28.59 -8.25 20.39
N VAL A 45 28.85 -8.08 21.69
CA VAL A 45 28.86 -6.78 22.34
C VAL A 45 30.08 -5.97 21.90
N GLY A 46 29.85 -4.70 21.55
CA GLY A 46 30.90 -3.73 21.21
C GLY A 46 31.39 -2.94 22.43
N THR A 47 32.04 -1.80 22.21
CA THR A 47 32.31 -0.83 23.28
C THR A 47 31.04 -0.08 23.67
N LEU A 48 31.00 0.49 24.88
CA LEU A 48 29.85 1.27 25.35
C LEU A 48 29.52 2.43 24.39
N ASP A 49 30.54 3.16 23.93
CA ASP A 49 30.42 4.25 22.95
C ASP A 49 29.72 3.81 21.65
N VAL A 50 30.12 2.64 21.11
CA VAL A 50 29.50 2.06 19.92
C VAL A 50 28.03 1.68 20.18
N LEU A 51 27.70 1.16 21.37
CA LEU A 51 26.33 0.81 21.72
C LEU A 51 25.42 2.04 21.85
N VAL A 52 25.93 3.14 22.41
CA VAL A 52 25.19 4.41 22.52
C VAL A 52 24.88 4.95 21.12
N GLY A 53 25.87 5.05 20.24
CA GLY A 53 25.64 5.49 18.86
C GLY A 53 24.70 4.56 18.09
N LEU A 54 24.83 3.24 18.28
CA LEU A 54 23.97 2.26 17.64
C LEU A 54 22.52 2.31 18.12
N SER A 55 22.26 2.69 19.37
CA SER A 55 20.90 2.84 19.92
C SER A 55 20.07 3.83 19.09
N ASP A 56 20.66 5.00 18.79
CA ASP A 56 20.01 6.04 17.98
C ASP A 56 19.84 5.61 16.51
N GLU A 57 20.85 4.96 15.94
CA GLU A 57 20.79 4.42 14.58
C GLU A 57 19.69 3.35 14.44
N LEU A 58 19.59 2.43 15.41
CA LEU A 58 18.57 1.39 15.42
C LEU A 58 17.16 1.97 15.60
N ALA A 59 17.00 3.06 16.35
CA ALA A 59 15.70 3.74 16.49
C ALA A 59 15.20 4.32 15.15
N LYS A 60 16.10 4.96 14.40
CA LYS A 60 15.81 5.48 13.05
C LYS A 60 15.53 4.32 12.09
N LEU A 61 16.35 3.27 12.14
CA LEU A 61 16.20 2.10 11.28
C LEU A 61 14.88 1.37 11.54
N ASP A 62 14.50 1.16 12.80
CA ASP A 62 13.21 0.56 13.18
C ASP A 62 12.03 1.32 12.60
N SER A 63 12.03 2.64 12.73
CA SER A 63 10.97 3.51 12.20
C SER A 63 10.91 3.46 10.67
N PHE A 64 12.07 3.45 10.01
CA PHE A 64 12.17 3.30 8.56
C PHE A 64 11.63 1.94 8.11
N VAL A 65 12.07 0.83 8.72
CA VAL A 65 11.66 -0.52 8.36
C VAL A 65 10.16 -0.71 8.57
N GLU A 66 9.61 -0.23 9.69
CA GLU A 66 8.16 -0.23 9.93
C GLU A 66 7.40 0.51 8.81
N SER A 67 7.90 1.68 8.39
CA SER A 67 7.28 2.44 7.31
C SER A 67 7.25 1.68 5.99
N VAL A 68 8.31 0.92 5.69
CA VAL A 68 8.41 0.13 4.45
C VAL A 68 7.48 -1.08 4.53
N VAL A 69 7.43 -1.78 5.65
CA VAL A 69 6.47 -2.87 5.89
C VAL A 69 5.03 -2.40 5.67
N LYS A 70 4.65 -1.23 6.24
CA LYS A 70 3.31 -0.64 6.05
C LYS A 70 3.05 -0.25 4.61
N LYS A 71 4.02 0.36 3.90
CA LYS A 71 3.88 0.69 2.47
C LYS A 71 3.66 -0.56 1.60
N VAL A 72 4.41 -1.63 1.83
CA VAL A 72 4.25 -2.89 1.07
C VAL A 72 2.88 -3.50 1.36
N ALA A 73 2.45 -3.53 2.62
CA ALA A 73 1.14 -4.03 3.00
C ALA A 73 0.01 -3.21 2.37
N GLN A 74 0.08 -1.88 2.44
CA GLN A 74 -0.90 -1.00 1.84
C GLN A 74 -0.97 -1.18 0.33
N TYR A 75 0.17 -1.26 -0.34
CA TYR A 75 0.18 -1.45 -1.79
C TYR A 75 -0.35 -2.83 -2.21
N MET A 76 -0.13 -3.88 -1.39
CA MET A 76 -0.82 -5.17 -1.58
C MET A 76 -2.35 -4.99 -1.54
N ALA A 77 -2.87 -4.21 -0.59
CA ALA A 77 -4.30 -3.93 -0.49
C ALA A 77 -4.82 -3.14 -1.69
N ASP A 78 -4.04 -2.20 -2.21
CA ASP A 78 -4.40 -1.40 -3.39
C ASP A 78 -4.41 -2.23 -4.68
N VAL A 79 -3.47 -3.17 -4.82
CA VAL A 79 -3.40 -4.10 -5.96
C VAL A 79 -4.54 -5.13 -5.90
N LEU A 80 -4.96 -5.54 -4.71
CA LEU A 80 -6.07 -6.47 -4.47
C LEU A 80 -7.39 -5.74 -4.18
N GLU A 81 -7.62 -4.57 -4.78
CA GLU A 81 -8.83 -3.76 -4.54
C GLU A 81 -10.14 -4.55 -4.76
N ASP A 82 -10.18 -5.45 -5.76
CA ASP A 82 -11.33 -6.31 -6.09
C ASP A 82 -11.43 -7.56 -5.19
N SER A 83 -10.49 -7.77 -4.27
CA SER A 83 -10.40 -8.96 -3.39
C SER A 83 -9.73 -8.62 -2.06
N ARG A 84 -10.22 -7.56 -1.39
CA ARG A 84 -9.66 -7.07 -0.13
C ARG A 84 -9.68 -8.09 1.00
N ASP A 85 -10.65 -8.98 0.99
CA ASP A 85 -10.76 -10.12 1.91
C ASP A 85 -9.52 -11.03 1.88
N LYS A 86 -8.87 -11.15 0.72
CA LYS A 86 -7.69 -11.99 0.54
C LYS A 86 -6.40 -11.32 1.00
N VAL A 87 -6.39 -10.03 1.31
CA VAL A 87 -5.14 -9.30 1.63
C VAL A 87 -4.42 -9.94 2.81
N GLN A 88 -5.14 -10.31 3.87
CA GLN A 88 -4.55 -10.94 5.06
C GLN A 88 -3.90 -12.30 4.75
N GLU A 89 -4.46 -13.07 3.82
CA GLU A 89 -3.88 -14.35 3.36
C GLU A 89 -2.54 -14.17 2.61
N ASN A 90 -2.27 -12.96 2.14
CA ASN A 90 -1.06 -12.61 1.40
C ASN A 90 0.00 -11.93 2.28
N LEU A 91 -0.37 -11.46 3.47
CA LEU A 91 0.51 -10.80 4.43
C LEU A 91 1.02 -11.79 5.48
N LEU A 92 1.86 -12.73 5.02
CA LEU A 92 2.46 -13.76 5.85
C LEU A 92 3.96 -13.51 6.05
N ALA A 93 4.49 -13.92 7.20
CA ALA A 93 5.92 -13.91 7.50
C ALA A 93 6.43 -15.36 7.51
N ASN A 94 7.32 -15.71 6.59
CA ASN A 94 7.83 -17.08 6.40
C ASN A 94 6.72 -18.14 6.29
N GLY A 95 5.63 -17.80 5.60
CA GLY A 95 4.49 -18.70 5.38
C GLY A 95 3.53 -18.88 6.55
N VAL A 96 3.76 -18.21 7.69
CA VAL A 96 2.84 -18.19 8.84
C VAL A 96 2.27 -16.78 9.05
N ASP A 97 1.15 -16.68 9.77
CA ASP A 97 0.57 -15.38 10.12
C ASP A 97 1.49 -14.59 11.06
N LEU A 98 1.35 -13.27 11.07
CA LEU A 98 2.24 -12.36 11.80
C LEU A 98 2.24 -12.61 13.32
N VAL A 99 1.07 -12.92 13.89
CA VAL A 99 0.92 -13.18 15.33
C VAL A 99 1.67 -14.45 15.70
N THR A 100 1.51 -15.52 14.93
CA THR A 100 2.25 -16.76 15.10
C THR A 100 3.75 -16.57 14.93
N TYR A 101 4.18 -15.79 13.93
CA TYR A 101 5.60 -15.49 13.71
C TYR A 101 6.23 -14.80 14.92
N VAL A 102 5.62 -13.72 15.42
CA VAL A 102 6.18 -12.92 16.53
C VAL A 102 6.18 -13.71 17.84
N THR A 103 5.13 -14.49 18.11
CA THR A 103 5.04 -15.31 19.33
C THR A 103 5.99 -16.50 19.35
N ARG A 104 6.44 -16.98 18.19
CA ARG A 104 7.40 -18.08 18.03
C ARG A 104 8.72 -17.62 17.42
N PHE A 105 9.07 -16.34 17.60
CA PHE A 105 10.25 -15.75 17.02
C PHE A 105 11.51 -16.56 17.35
N GLN A 106 12.30 -16.81 16.31
CA GLN A 106 13.65 -17.33 16.40
C GLN A 106 14.56 -16.47 15.54
N TRP A 107 15.78 -16.26 16.02
CA TRP A 107 16.78 -15.51 15.29
C TRP A 107 17.23 -16.23 14.02
N ASP A 108 17.15 -15.56 12.89
CA ASP A 108 17.61 -16.07 11.59
C ASP A 108 19.13 -15.95 11.49
N MET A 109 19.84 -16.99 11.95
CA MET A 109 21.30 -17.05 11.95
C MET A 109 21.89 -17.10 10.53
N ALA A 110 21.11 -17.51 9.52
CA ALA A 110 21.59 -17.58 8.14
C ALA A 110 21.64 -16.18 7.51
N LYS A 111 20.62 -15.34 7.78
CA LYS A 111 20.56 -13.96 7.29
C LYS A 111 21.34 -12.98 8.16
N TYR A 112 21.33 -13.19 9.48
CA TYR A 112 21.92 -12.30 10.46
C TYR A 112 22.92 -13.06 11.35
N PRO A 113 24.16 -13.33 10.90
CA PRO A 113 25.06 -14.20 11.63
C PRO A 113 25.52 -13.60 12.96
N ILE A 114 25.32 -14.32 14.06
CA ILE A 114 25.61 -13.86 15.44
C ILE A 114 27.09 -13.52 15.69
N LYS A 115 28.00 -13.99 14.82
CA LYS A 115 29.45 -13.72 14.87
C LYS A 115 29.81 -12.33 14.34
N GLN A 116 28.92 -11.69 13.57
CA GLN A 116 29.16 -10.34 13.06
C GLN A 116 28.90 -9.28 14.14
N SER A 117 29.44 -8.08 13.95
CA SER A 117 29.13 -6.95 14.82
C SER A 117 27.65 -6.54 14.66
N LEU A 118 27.08 -5.95 15.71
CA LEU A 118 25.72 -5.43 15.67
C LEU A 118 25.53 -4.39 14.56
N LYS A 119 26.54 -3.55 14.34
CA LYS A 119 26.56 -2.56 13.25
C LYS A 119 26.48 -3.20 11.86
N ASN A 120 27.24 -4.27 11.61
CA ASN A 120 27.18 -4.96 10.33
C ASN A 120 25.80 -5.59 10.12
N ILE A 121 25.20 -6.17 11.16
CA ILE A 121 23.84 -6.74 11.08
C ILE A 121 22.81 -5.64 10.76
N SER A 122 22.89 -4.48 11.41
CA SER A 122 22.00 -3.35 11.10
C SER A 122 22.20 -2.81 9.67
N GLU A 123 23.43 -2.79 9.16
CA GLU A 123 23.72 -2.40 7.77
C GLU A 123 23.15 -3.40 6.76
N ILE A 124 23.21 -4.71 7.04
CA ILE A 124 22.59 -5.75 6.21
C ILE A 124 21.08 -5.50 6.11
N VAL A 125 20.41 -5.28 7.24
CA VAL A 125 18.97 -4.99 7.26
C VAL A 125 18.66 -3.69 6.53
N SER A 126 19.42 -2.62 6.78
CA SER A 126 19.22 -1.32 6.14
C SER A 126 19.31 -1.42 4.61
N LYS A 127 20.33 -2.13 4.10
CA LYS A 127 20.50 -2.35 2.66
C LYS A 127 19.36 -3.18 2.07
N GLN A 128 18.99 -4.28 2.72
CA GLN A 128 17.89 -5.15 2.29
C GLN A 128 16.58 -4.36 2.17
N VAL A 129 16.21 -3.64 3.22
CA VAL A 129 14.93 -2.92 3.27
C VAL A 129 14.91 -1.70 2.36
N SER A 130 16.04 -1.01 2.19
CA SER A 130 16.17 0.08 1.21
C SER A 130 15.99 -0.42 -0.22
N GLN A 131 16.52 -1.61 -0.54
CA GLN A 131 16.29 -2.24 -1.84
C GLN A 131 14.80 -2.55 -2.05
N ILE A 132 14.13 -3.11 -1.03
CA ILE A 132 12.69 -3.38 -1.08
C ILE A 132 11.88 -2.09 -1.33
N ASP A 133 12.18 -0.99 -0.63
CA ASP A 133 11.47 0.29 -0.81
C ASP A 133 11.67 0.89 -2.22
N ASN A 134 12.89 0.81 -2.76
CA ASN A 134 13.19 1.31 -4.11
C ASN A 134 12.52 0.46 -5.20
N ASP A 135 12.61 -0.87 -5.09
CA ASP A 135 11.97 -1.80 -6.04
C ASP A 135 10.45 -1.68 -5.99
N LEU A 136 9.87 -1.49 -4.79
CA LEU A 136 8.43 -1.24 -4.64
C LEU A 136 8.02 0.02 -5.41
N LYS A 137 8.73 1.14 -5.25
CA LYS A 137 8.42 2.39 -5.96
C LYS A 137 8.47 2.21 -7.48
N ALA A 138 9.51 1.55 -7.99
CA ALA A 138 9.67 1.32 -9.43
C ALA A 138 8.54 0.44 -9.99
N ARG A 139 8.24 -0.68 -9.33
CA ARG A 139 7.17 -1.60 -9.74
C ARG A 139 5.78 -0.97 -9.62
N ALA A 140 5.55 -0.24 -8.53
CA ALA A 140 4.28 0.44 -8.30
C ALA A 140 4.01 1.52 -9.36
N SER A 141 5.03 2.33 -9.68
CA SER A 141 4.93 3.32 -10.75
C SER A 141 4.59 2.67 -12.10
N ALA A 142 5.31 1.61 -12.49
CA ALA A 142 5.06 0.90 -13.73
C ALA A 142 3.65 0.31 -13.81
N TYR A 143 3.18 -0.35 -12.76
CA TYR A 143 1.85 -0.96 -12.72
C TYR A 143 0.73 0.09 -12.69
N ASN A 144 0.91 1.16 -11.91
CA ASN A 144 -0.08 2.24 -11.82
C ASN A 144 -0.17 3.04 -13.13
N ASN A 145 0.93 3.23 -13.86
CA ASN A 145 0.91 3.83 -15.19
C ASN A 145 0.10 2.98 -16.18
N LEU A 146 0.28 1.65 -16.18
CA LEU A 146 -0.53 0.73 -16.99
C LEU A 146 -2.02 0.83 -16.62
N LYS A 147 -2.34 0.81 -15.32
CA LYS A 147 -3.71 0.93 -14.82
C LYS A 147 -4.33 2.28 -15.22
N GLY A 148 -3.60 3.38 -15.06
CA GLY A 148 -4.06 4.73 -15.40
C GLY A 148 -4.29 4.92 -16.89
N ASN A 149 -3.38 4.42 -17.74
CA ASN A 149 -3.53 4.47 -19.19
C ASN A 149 -4.75 3.67 -19.66
N LEU A 150 -4.95 2.47 -19.12
CA LEU A 150 -6.12 1.64 -19.41
C LEU A 150 -7.41 2.35 -18.98
N GLN A 151 -7.47 2.86 -17.75
CA GLN A 151 -8.65 3.57 -17.23
C GLN A 151 -8.97 4.83 -18.07
N ASN A 152 -7.95 5.55 -18.55
CA ASN A 152 -8.14 6.71 -19.41
C ASN A 152 -8.78 6.34 -20.75
N LEU A 153 -8.36 5.23 -21.37
CA LEU A 153 -8.97 4.71 -22.59
C LEU A 153 -10.38 4.20 -22.33
N GLU A 154 -10.60 3.47 -21.24
CA GLU A 154 -11.93 2.97 -20.85
C GLU A 154 -12.91 4.13 -20.66
N ARG A 155 -12.47 5.21 -20.01
CA ARG A 155 -13.27 6.43 -19.84
C ARG A 155 -13.60 7.12 -21.17
N LYS A 156 -12.69 7.12 -22.15
CA LYS A 156 -12.99 7.67 -23.49
C LYS A 156 -14.11 6.89 -24.19
N ASN A 157 -14.22 5.59 -23.92
CA ASN A 157 -15.25 4.73 -24.51
C ASN A 157 -16.54 4.66 -23.67
N ALA A 158 -16.55 5.25 -22.48
CA ALA A 158 -17.70 5.34 -21.60
C ALA A 158 -18.33 6.75 -21.65
N GLY A 159 -19.63 6.85 -21.36
CA GLY A 159 -20.38 8.11 -21.32
C GLY A 159 -21.55 8.17 -22.29
N SER A 160 -22.19 9.33 -22.38
CA SER A 160 -23.28 9.56 -23.33
C SER A 160 -22.74 9.72 -24.75
N LEU A 161 -23.62 9.54 -25.74
CA LEU A 161 -23.31 9.74 -27.17
C LEU A 161 -22.70 11.12 -27.50
N LEU A 162 -22.90 12.11 -26.63
CA LEU A 162 -22.35 13.47 -26.76
C LEU A 162 -20.86 13.56 -26.47
N THR A 163 -20.26 12.62 -25.74
CA THR A 163 -18.88 12.73 -25.27
C THR A 163 -18.05 11.48 -25.50
N ARG A 164 -18.66 10.28 -25.50
CA ARG A 164 -17.95 9.02 -25.73
C ARG A 164 -17.35 8.92 -27.13
N SER A 165 -16.30 8.12 -27.26
CA SER A 165 -15.83 7.65 -28.57
C SER A 165 -16.95 6.94 -29.32
N LEU A 166 -17.04 7.19 -30.62
CA LEU A 166 -18.02 6.56 -31.51
C LEU A 166 -17.40 5.39 -32.29
N ALA A 167 -16.09 5.16 -32.14
CA ALA A 167 -15.34 4.12 -32.86
C ALA A 167 -15.86 2.70 -32.58
N ASP A 168 -16.44 2.44 -31.42
CA ASP A 168 -17.03 1.15 -31.08
C ASP A 168 -18.51 1.00 -31.52
N ILE A 169 -19.12 2.08 -32.00
CA ILE A 169 -20.53 2.14 -32.42
C ILE A 169 -20.65 2.04 -33.94
N VAL A 170 -19.82 2.79 -34.67
CA VAL A 170 -19.99 2.98 -36.11
C VAL A 170 -19.22 1.93 -36.93
N LYS A 171 -19.69 1.68 -38.14
CA LYS A 171 -19.13 0.73 -39.10
C LYS A 171 -18.80 1.43 -40.42
N LYS A 172 -17.95 0.80 -41.22
CA LYS A 172 -17.58 1.29 -42.55
C LYS A 172 -18.79 1.62 -43.43
N ASP A 173 -19.79 0.74 -43.41
CA ASP A 173 -20.99 0.85 -44.25
C ASP A 173 -21.91 2.01 -43.85
N ASP A 174 -21.69 2.61 -42.67
CA ASP A 174 -22.46 3.77 -42.21
C ASP A 174 -22.01 5.07 -42.90
N PHE A 175 -20.89 5.06 -43.65
CA PHE A 175 -20.30 6.25 -44.26
C PHE A 175 -20.13 6.13 -45.77
N VAL A 176 -20.42 7.23 -46.47
CA VAL A 176 -19.92 7.47 -47.83
C VAL A 176 -18.45 7.86 -47.76
N LEU A 177 -17.57 6.92 -48.10
CA LEU A 177 -16.12 7.10 -48.13
C LEU A 177 -15.63 7.55 -49.53
N ASP A 178 -14.44 8.11 -49.59
CA ASP A 178 -13.72 8.48 -50.82
C ASP A 178 -14.51 9.38 -51.81
N SER A 179 -15.49 10.12 -51.31
CA SER A 179 -16.23 11.09 -52.11
C SER A 179 -15.63 12.50 -52.00
N GLU A 180 -15.34 13.10 -53.16
CA GLU A 180 -14.92 14.49 -53.27
C GLU A 180 -16.03 15.48 -52.90
N TYR A 181 -17.29 15.06 -53.03
CA TYR A 181 -18.45 15.96 -52.90
C TYR A 181 -19.33 15.65 -51.71
N LEU A 182 -19.47 14.38 -51.33
CA LEU A 182 -20.34 13.94 -50.25
C LEU A 182 -19.55 13.65 -48.98
N ILE A 183 -20.22 13.84 -47.86
CA ILE A 183 -19.75 13.43 -46.54
C ILE A 183 -20.93 12.86 -45.75
N THR A 184 -20.65 11.87 -44.91
CA THR A 184 -21.63 11.39 -43.92
C THR A 184 -21.24 11.92 -42.55
N MET A 185 -22.19 12.59 -41.90
CA MET A 185 -22.04 13.16 -40.56
C MET A 185 -22.85 12.36 -39.55
N LEU A 186 -22.42 12.41 -38.29
CA LEU A 186 -23.12 11.78 -37.18
C LEU A 186 -23.82 12.85 -36.35
N VAL A 187 -25.07 12.61 -36.00
CA VAL A 187 -25.91 13.57 -35.28
C VAL A 187 -26.54 12.89 -34.06
N VAL A 188 -26.31 13.47 -32.89
CA VAL A 188 -26.95 13.06 -31.65
C VAL A 188 -28.26 13.82 -31.53
N VAL A 189 -29.35 13.07 -31.45
CA VAL A 189 -30.72 13.58 -31.37
C VAL A 189 -31.34 13.11 -30.06
N PRO A 190 -31.95 13.98 -29.24
CA PRO A 190 -32.71 13.55 -28.06
C PRO A 190 -33.90 12.67 -28.45
N LYS A 191 -34.23 11.64 -27.66
CA LYS A 191 -35.37 10.73 -27.93
C LYS A 191 -36.69 11.47 -28.14
N THR A 192 -36.91 12.54 -27.37
CA THR A 192 -38.09 13.40 -27.47
C THR A 192 -38.24 14.07 -28.84
N ASN A 193 -37.16 14.15 -29.63
CA ASN A 193 -37.11 14.88 -30.89
C ASN A 193 -36.86 13.97 -32.11
N TYR A 194 -36.98 12.65 -31.97
CA TYR A 194 -36.80 11.73 -33.11
C TYR A 194 -37.80 11.97 -34.24
N ALA A 195 -39.08 12.20 -33.91
CA ALA A 195 -40.09 12.50 -34.91
C ALA A 195 -39.80 13.82 -35.66
N ASP A 196 -39.28 14.81 -34.93
CA ASP A 196 -38.88 16.09 -35.52
C ASP A 196 -37.65 15.95 -36.42
N TRP A 197 -36.65 15.16 -36.00
CA TRP A 197 -35.48 14.85 -36.82
C TRP A 197 -35.89 14.21 -38.15
N GLN A 198 -36.67 13.12 -38.10
CA GLN A 198 -37.11 12.39 -39.29
C GLN A 198 -37.88 13.26 -40.28
N ARG A 199 -38.64 14.24 -39.78
CA ARG A 199 -39.43 15.16 -40.60
C ARG A 199 -38.62 16.31 -41.18
N THR A 200 -37.58 16.77 -40.50
CA THR A 200 -36.93 18.05 -40.83
C THR A 200 -35.52 17.91 -41.40
N TYR A 201 -34.80 16.80 -41.14
CA TYR A 201 -33.37 16.72 -41.46
C TYR A 201 -33.06 16.95 -42.94
N GLU A 202 -33.91 16.49 -43.86
CA GLU A 202 -33.75 16.64 -45.31
C GLU A 202 -33.83 18.10 -45.78
N THR A 203 -34.44 18.97 -44.98
CA THR A 203 -34.69 20.39 -45.31
C THR A 203 -33.96 21.34 -44.35
N LEU A 204 -33.10 20.84 -43.46
CA LEU A 204 -32.34 21.70 -42.53
C LEU A 204 -31.36 22.61 -43.26
N SER A 205 -30.74 22.13 -44.33
CA SER A 205 -29.87 22.91 -45.22
C SER A 205 -30.11 22.49 -46.67
N GLU A 206 -29.64 23.28 -47.63
CA GLU A 206 -29.54 22.82 -49.00
C GLU A 206 -28.51 21.67 -49.13
N MET A 207 -28.64 20.87 -50.19
CA MET A 207 -27.71 19.80 -50.53
C MET A 207 -27.60 18.66 -49.49
N VAL A 208 -28.67 18.39 -48.73
CA VAL A 208 -28.82 17.15 -47.96
C VAL A 208 -29.32 16.04 -48.89
N VAL A 209 -28.77 14.83 -48.76
CA VAL A 209 -29.22 13.67 -49.54
C VAL A 209 -30.48 13.09 -48.87
N PRO A 210 -31.65 13.06 -49.55
CA PRO A 210 -32.86 12.49 -48.99
C PRO A 210 -32.72 11.01 -48.67
N ARG A 211 -33.43 10.54 -47.63
CA ARG A 211 -33.42 9.15 -47.13
C ARG A 211 -32.04 8.62 -46.72
N SER A 212 -31.11 9.50 -46.36
CA SER A 212 -29.74 9.15 -45.92
C SER A 212 -29.58 8.94 -44.41
N THR A 213 -30.62 9.17 -43.61
CA THR A 213 -30.53 9.01 -42.15
C THR A 213 -30.84 7.59 -41.69
N ASN A 214 -29.96 7.04 -40.86
CA ASN A 214 -30.12 5.75 -40.18
C ASN A 214 -29.79 5.92 -38.69
N LEU A 215 -30.56 5.29 -37.81
CA LEU A 215 -30.23 5.19 -36.38
C LEU A 215 -29.16 4.09 -36.18
N LEU A 216 -27.97 4.47 -35.73
CA LEU A 216 -26.86 3.54 -35.50
C LEU A 216 -26.87 2.94 -34.10
N PHE A 217 -27.17 3.78 -33.11
CA PHE A 217 -27.16 3.41 -31.70
C PHE A 217 -28.06 4.32 -30.88
N GLU A 218 -28.64 3.79 -29.81
CA GLU A 218 -29.49 4.52 -28.89
C GLU A 218 -29.00 4.29 -27.46
N ASP A 219 -28.76 5.38 -26.72
CA ASP A 219 -28.48 5.33 -25.27
C ASP A 219 -29.78 5.59 -24.46
N HIS A 220 -29.67 5.93 -23.17
CA HIS A 220 -30.86 6.19 -22.35
C HIS A 220 -31.64 7.42 -22.83
N ASP A 221 -30.96 8.46 -23.33
CA ASP A 221 -31.53 9.80 -23.53
C ASP A 221 -31.57 10.23 -25.00
N SER A 222 -30.69 9.69 -25.84
CA SER A 222 -30.45 10.15 -27.21
C SER A 222 -30.15 9.00 -28.18
N GLY A 223 -30.27 9.29 -29.48
CA GLY A 223 -29.88 8.40 -30.57
C GLY A 223 -28.80 9.03 -31.43
N LEU A 224 -27.91 8.19 -31.96
CA LEU A 224 -26.88 8.56 -32.93
C LEU A 224 -27.39 8.22 -34.33
N PHE A 225 -27.62 9.25 -35.13
CA PHE A 225 -28.08 9.12 -36.51
C PHE A 225 -26.98 9.46 -37.51
N THR A 226 -27.01 8.84 -38.68
CA THR A 226 -26.26 9.31 -39.86
C THR A 226 -27.03 10.40 -40.59
N VAL A 227 -26.32 11.21 -41.37
CA VAL A 227 -26.89 12.04 -42.45
C VAL A 227 -25.83 12.26 -43.51
N THR A 228 -26.17 12.06 -44.78
CA THR A 228 -25.26 12.34 -45.90
C THR A 228 -25.65 13.65 -46.57
N LEU A 229 -24.66 14.50 -46.81
CA LEU A 229 -24.84 15.81 -47.45
C LEU A 229 -23.60 16.18 -48.25
N PHE A 230 -23.72 17.23 -49.06
CA PHE A 230 -22.56 17.78 -49.77
C PHE A 230 -21.63 18.50 -48.80
N ARG A 231 -20.32 18.36 -49.02
CA ARG A 231 -19.26 18.98 -48.18
C ARG A 231 -19.41 20.50 -48.04
N LYS A 232 -19.91 21.18 -49.08
CA LYS A 232 -20.15 22.63 -49.06
C LYS A 232 -21.26 23.07 -48.09
N ALA A 233 -22.15 22.16 -47.69
CA ALA A 233 -23.27 22.44 -46.79
C ALA A 233 -22.98 22.13 -45.31
N ILE A 234 -21.78 21.64 -44.97
CA ILE A 234 -21.45 21.18 -43.60
C ILE A 234 -21.72 22.27 -42.56
N ASP A 235 -21.22 23.49 -42.78
CA ASP A 235 -21.30 24.56 -41.79
C ASP A 235 -22.73 25.06 -41.58
N ASP A 236 -23.49 25.22 -42.68
CA ASP A 236 -24.90 25.60 -42.64
C ASP A 236 -25.74 24.52 -41.94
N PHE A 237 -25.53 23.24 -42.31
CA PHE A 237 -26.21 22.12 -41.66
C PHE A 237 -25.89 22.05 -40.16
N ARG A 238 -24.62 22.22 -39.75
CA ARG A 238 -24.23 22.26 -38.34
C ARG A 238 -24.94 23.38 -37.58
N HIS A 239 -25.03 24.56 -38.19
CA HIS A 239 -25.71 25.70 -37.59
C HIS A 239 -27.20 25.42 -37.40
N LYS A 240 -27.88 24.96 -38.45
CA LYS A 240 -29.32 24.64 -38.46
C LYS A 240 -29.67 23.46 -37.56
N ALA A 241 -28.83 22.44 -37.51
CA ALA A 241 -28.96 21.32 -36.58
C ALA A 241 -28.92 21.82 -35.13
N ARG A 242 -27.97 22.71 -34.79
CA ARG A 242 -27.85 23.28 -33.45
C ARG A 242 -29.06 24.13 -33.06
N GLU A 243 -29.61 24.93 -33.98
CA GLU A 243 -30.85 25.70 -33.74
C GLU A 243 -32.03 24.78 -33.38
N ASN A 244 -32.06 23.58 -33.96
CA ASN A 244 -33.07 22.55 -33.69
C ASN A 244 -32.70 21.62 -32.52
N LYS A 245 -31.67 21.96 -31.73
CA LYS A 245 -31.18 21.17 -30.59
C LYS A 245 -30.63 19.79 -30.97
N PHE A 246 -30.20 19.61 -32.22
CA PHE A 246 -29.45 18.43 -32.67
C PHE A 246 -27.95 18.71 -32.58
N THR A 247 -27.20 17.75 -32.04
CA THR A 247 -25.75 17.93 -31.87
C THR A 247 -25.00 17.12 -32.92
N VAL A 248 -24.36 17.81 -33.87
CA VAL A 248 -23.50 17.15 -34.86
C VAL A 248 -22.15 16.81 -34.22
N ARG A 249 -21.74 15.55 -34.30
CA ARG A 249 -20.47 15.06 -33.74
C ARG A 249 -19.37 15.22 -34.78
N ASP A 250 -18.25 15.82 -34.35
CA ASP A 250 -17.01 15.80 -35.10
C ASP A 250 -16.45 14.38 -35.10
N PHE A 251 -16.64 13.68 -36.21
CA PHE A 251 -16.13 12.31 -36.39
C PHE A 251 -15.76 12.10 -37.85
N GLN A 252 -14.58 11.55 -38.08
CA GLN A 252 -14.13 11.09 -39.38
C GLN A 252 -13.82 9.60 -39.27
N TYR A 253 -14.47 8.79 -40.10
CA TYR A 253 -14.22 7.35 -40.10
C TYR A 253 -12.80 7.08 -40.60
N ASN A 254 -11.99 6.46 -39.75
CA ASN A 254 -10.65 6.00 -40.08
C ASN A 254 -10.46 4.58 -39.52
N GLU A 255 -10.49 3.59 -40.41
CA GLU A 255 -10.42 2.17 -40.06
C GLU A 255 -9.07 1.81 -39.38
N GLU A 256 -7.98 2.46 -39.79
CA GLU A 256 -6.64 2.21 -39.25
C GLU A 256 -6.51 2.73 -37.81
N GLU A 257 -6.96 3.97 -37.55
CA GLU A 257 -6.95 4.56 -36.20
C GLU A 257 -7.85 3.79 -35.23
N MET A 258 -9.07 3.46 -35.67
CA MET A 258 -10.03 2.71 -34.85
C MET A 258 -9.51 1.31 -34.49
N LYS A 259 -8.84 0.65 -35.43
CA LYS A 259 -8.18 -0.64 -35.19
C LYS A 259 -7.00 -0.49 -34.22
N ALA A 260 -6.16 0.53 -34.40
CA ALA A 260 -5.02 0.81 -33.53
C ALA A 260 -5.46 1.06 -32.08
N ASP A 261 -6.51 1.85 -31.85
CA ASP A 261 -7.06 2.12 -30.52
C ASP A 261 -7.57 0.84 -29.83
N LYS A 262 -8.26 -0.02 -30.58
CA LYS A 262 -8.77 -1.31 -30.06
C LYS A 262 -7.64 -2.29 -29.75
N GLU A 263 -6.61 -2.35 -30.60
CA GLU A 263 -5.41 -3.15 -30.36
C GLU A 263 -4.64 -2.64 -29.14
N GLU A 264 -4.51 -1.32 -28.97
CA GLU A 264 -3.88 -0.72 -27.80
C GLU A 264 -4.64 -1.04 -26.50
N MET A 265 -5.97 -0.90 -26.49
CA MET A 265 -6.80 -1.29 -25.36
C MET A 265 -6.58 -2.76 -24.97
N THR A 266 -6.60 -3.65 -25.96
CA THR A 266 -6.42 -5.08 -25.76
C THR A 266 -5.01 -5.40 -25.24
N ARG A 267 -4.00 -4.73 -25.78
CA ARG A 267 -2.60 -4.83 -25.35
C ARG A 267 -2.45 -4.40 -23.89
N LEU A 268 -2.93 -3.22 -23.52
CA LEU A 268 -2.84 -2.69 -22.15
C LEU A 268 -3.59 -3.56 -21.14
N SER A 269 -4.78 -4.07 -21.49
CA SER A 269 -5.53 -5.00 -20.65
C SER A 269 -4.77 -6.32 -20.43
N THR A 270 -4.16 -6.85 -21.49
CA THR A 270 -3.34 -8.06 -21.43
C THR A 270 -2.08 -7.85 -20.60
N ASP A 271 -1.38 -6.73 -20.80
CA ASP A 271 -0.18 -6.38 -20.05
C ASP A 271 -0.47 -6.17 -18.56
N LYS A 272 -1.58 -5.50 -18.23
CA LYS A 272 -2.05 -5.37 -16.83
C LYS A 272 -2.25 -6.74 -16.19
N LYS A 273 -2.96 -7.66 -16.86
CA LYS A 273 -3.19 -9.04 -16.37
C LYS A 273 -1.88 -9.82 -16.23
N LYS A 274 -0.98 -9.69 -17.19
CA LYS A 274 0.33 -10.36 -17.19
C LYS A 274 1.24 -9.88 -16.06
N GLN A 275 1.20 -8.59 -15.72
CA GLN A 275 2.00 -8.00 -14.65
C GLN A 275 1.42 -8.26 -13.25
N PHE A 276 0.10 -8.42 -13.13
CA PHE A 276 -0.59 -8.60 -11.86
C PHE A 276 -0.06 -9.79 -11.04
N GLY A 277 0.00 -11.00 -11.63
CA GLY A 277 0.44 -12.20 -10.93
C GLY A 277 1.88 -12.11 -10.38
N PRO A 278 2.87 -11.75 -11.22
CA PRO A 278 4.24 -11.50 -10.78
C PRO A 278 4.35 -10.41 -9.72
N LEU A 279 3.59 -9.32 -9.84
CA LEU A 279 3.58 -8.23 -8.86
C LEU A 279 3.09 -8.71 -7.50
N VAL A 280 1.96 -9.41 -7.45
CA VAL A 280 1.42 -9.96 -6.20
C VAL A 280 2.41 -10.94 -5.56
N ARG A 281 3.02 -11.84 -6.34
CA ARG A 281 4.05 -12.76 -5.82
C ARG A 281 5.25 -12.00 -5.25
N TRP A 282 5.72 -10.96 -5.95
CA TRP A 282 6.83 -10.13 -5.48
C TRP A 282 6.48 -9.41 -4.18
N LEU A 283 5.27 -8.84 -4.08
CA LEU A 283 4.79 -8.18 -2.86
C LEU A 283 4.72 -9.14 -1.68
N LYS A 284 4.22 -10.37 -1.85
CA LYS A 284 4.18 -11.38 -0.78
C LYS A 284 5.56 -11.69 -0.21
N VAL A 285 6.53 -11.95 -1.11
CA VAL A 285 7.90 -12.30 -0.72
C VAL A 285 8.56 -11.13 0.02
N ASN A 286 8.49 -9.93 -0.56
CA ASN A 286 9.19 -8.77 0.02
C ASN A 286 8.50 -8.22 1.26
N PHE A 287 7.18 -8.42 1.39
CA PHE A 287 6.48 -8.18 2.64
C PHE A 287 7.02 -9.09 3.76
N SER A 288 7.10 -10.40 3.50
CA SER A 288 7.66 -11.37 4.44
C SER A 288 9.08 -11.00 4.85
N GLU A 289 9.94 -10.69 3.88
CA GLU A 289 11.33 -10.28 4.13
C GLU A 289 11.42 -9.00 4.97
N ALA A 290 10.65 -7.97 4.64
CA ALA A 290 10.65 -6.71 5.38
C ALA A 290 10.12 -6.89 6.80
N PHE A 291 9.06 -7.69 7.00
CA PHE A 291 8.51 -7.96 8.33
C PHE A 291 9.50 -8.76 9.20
N ILE A 292 10.13 -9.79 8.63
CA ILE A 292 11.18 -10.56 9.31
C ILE A 292 12.31 -9.63 9.74
N ALA A 293 12.79 -8.77 8.85
CA ALA A 293 13.83 -7.79 9.14
C ALA A 293 13.41 -6.83 10.26
N TRP A 294 12.15 -6.38 10.27
CA TRP A 294 11.61 -5.51 11.32
C TRP A 294 11.69 -6.13 12.71
N ILE A 295 11.26 -7.39 12.86
CA ILE A 295 11.32 -8.10 14.14
C ILE A 295 12.77 -8.33 14.60
N HIS A 296 13.71 -8.55 13.66
CA HIS A 296 15.14 -8.61 14.00
C HIS A 296 15.70 -7.27 14.47
N ILE A 297 15.26 -6.14 13.89
CA ILE A 297 15.63 -4.81 14.42
C ILE A 297 15.05 -4.59 15.82
N LYS A 298 13.79 -4.99 16.09
CA LYS A 298 13.23 -4.95 17.45
C LYS A 298 14.07 -5.78 18.43
N ALA A 299 14.51 -6.96 18.01
CA ALA A 299 15.40 -7.81 18.81
C ALA A 299 16.76 -7.13 19.08
N LEU A 300 17.37 -6.51 18.08
CA LEU A 300 18.62 -5.74 18.25
C LEU A 300 18.44 -4.56 19.20
N ARG A 301 17.33 -3.81 19.08
CA ARG A 301 17.03 -2.70 19.98
C ARG A 301 16.90 -3.15 21.43
N VAL A 302 16.15 -4.24 21.67
CA VAL A 302 16.04 -4.83 23.01
C VAL A 302 17.40 -5.26 23.54
N PHE A 303 18.22 -5.92 22.71
CA PHE A 303 19.55 -6.37 23.12
C PHE A 303 20.43 -5.19 23.52
N VAL A 304 20.58 -4.19 22.64
CA VAL A 304 21.42 -3.01 22.87
C VAL A 304 20.97 -2.26 24.12
N GLU A 305 19.67 -1.98 24.24
CA GLU A 305 19.16 -1.25 25.39
C GLU A 305 19.26 -2.04 26.69
N SER A 306 19.09 -3.37 26.66
CA SER A 306 19.29 -4.23 27.83
C SER A 306 20.75 -4.20 28.28
N VAL A 307 21.72 -4.21 27.36
CA VAL A 307 23.14 -4.08 27.71
C VAL A 307 23.46 -2.70 28.27
N LEU A 308 22.89 -1.64 27.68
CA LEU A 308 23.09 -0.26 28.16
C LEU A 308 22.50 -0.03 29.55
N ARG A 309 21.31 -0.60 29.85
CA ARG A 309 20.64 -0.43 31.14
C ARG A 309 21.11 -1.39 32.23
N TYR A 310 21.43 -2.64 31.88
CA TYR A 310 21.71 -3.70 32.85
C TYR A 310 23.19 -4.07 32.94
N GLY A 311 24.02 -3.58 32.03
CA GLY A 311 25.46 -3.80 32.03
C GLY A 311 25.89 -5.18 31.57
N LEU A 312 27.15 -5.51 31.89
CA LEU A 312 27.78 -6.80 31.61
C LEU A 312 27.99 -7.62 32.90
N PRO A 313 27.96 -8.96 32.83
CA PRO A 313 27.73 -9.79 31.64
C PRO A 313 26.28 -9.68 31.13
N VAL A 314 26.08 -9.98 29.83
CA VAL A 314 24.74 -9.94 29.23
C VAL A 314 23.84 -10.97 29.91
N ASN A 315 22.92 -10.49 30.75
CA ASN A 315 22.06 -11.34 31.56
C ASN A 315 20.68 -10.70 31.71
N PHE A 316 19.83 -10.91 30.71
CA PHE A 316 18.46 -10.41 30.68
C PHE A 316 17.50 -11.45 30.10
N GLN A 317 16.21 -11.29 30.39
CA GLN A 317 15.14 -12.09 29.82
C GLN A 317 14.22 -11.19 28.99
N ALA A 318 14.29 -11.31 27.67
CA ALA A 318 13.34 -10.67 26.77
C ALA A 318 12.01 -11.46 26.72
N MET A 319 10.90 -10.75 26.75
CA MET A 319 9.55 -11.31 26.90
C MET A 319 8.58 -10.54 26.02
N LEU A 320 7.75 -11.27 25.29
CA LEU A 320 6.69 -10.72 24.46
C LEU A 320 5.36 -10.88 25.20
N LEU A 321 4.74 -9.77 25.58
CA LEU A 321 3.46 -9.73 26.26
C LEU A 321 2.39 -9.32 25.24
N GLN A 322 1.28 -10.04 25.19
CA GLN A 322 0.06 -9.65 24.48
C GLN A 322 -0.95 -9.20 25.53
N PRO A 323 -1.14 -7.89 25.74
CA PRO A 323 -2.04 -7.36 26.77
C PRO A 323 -3.50 -7.76 26.51
N ASN A 324 -4.30 -7.87 27.56
CA ASN A 324 -5.76 -7.94 27.40
C ASN A 324 -6.33 -6.52 27.25
N LYS A 325 -7.23 -6.31 26.28
CA LYS A 325 -7.68 -4.95 25.85
C LYS A 325 -8.20 -4.09 26.99
N LYS A 326 -8.90 -4.73 27.92
CA LYS A 326 -9.52 -4.06 29.08
C LYS A 326 -8.55 -3.82 30.24
N ASN A 327 -7.40 -4.48 30.24
CA ASN A 327 -6.50 -4.56 31.40
C ASN A 327 -5.13 -3.90 31.15
N MET A 328 -4.94 -3.18 30.04
CA MET A 328 -3.64 -2.56 29.70
C MET A 328 -3.14 -1.62 30.80
N LYS A 329 -4.01 -0.79 31.39
CA LYS A 329 -3.65 0.09 32.51
C LYS A 329 -3.16 -0.69 33.73
N LYS A 330 -3.92 -1.69 34.17
CA LYS A 330 -3.54 -2.57 35.29
C LYS A 330 -2.24 -3.34 35.01
N LEU A 331 -2.02 -3.77 33.76
CA LEU A 331 -0.78 -4.41 33.35
C LEU A 331 0.42 -3.45 33.48
N ARG A 332 0.27 -2.18 33.10
CA ARG A 332 1.31 -1.16 33.31
C ARG A 332 1.64 -0.97 34.78
N GLU A 333 0.62 -0.84 35.63
CA GLU A 333 0.78 -0.68 37.08
C GLU A 333 1.54 -1.87 37.68
N VAL A 334 1.14 -3.10 37.34
CA VAL A 334 1.82 -4.33 37.82
C VAL A 334 3.26 -4.42 37.33
N LEU A 335 3.54 -4.07 36.07
CA LEU A 335 4.90 -4.08 35.54
C LEU A 335 5.76 -2.98 36.17
N TYR A 336 5.19 -1.80 36.43
CA TYR A 336 5.87 -0.72 37.14
C TYR A 336 6.24 -1.14 38.55
N ASP A 337 5.31 -1.69 39.33
CA ASP A 337 5.59 -2.15 40.69
C ASP A 337 6.63 -3.27 40.74
N LEU A 338 6.62 -4.18 39.74
CA LEU A 338 7.59 -5.26 39.65
C LEU A 338 9.02 -4.75 39.38
N TYR A 339 9.17 -3.67 38.60
CA TYR A 339 10.46 -3.26 38.05
C TYR A 339 10.94 -1.85 38.46
N LYS A 340 10.16 -1.04 39.19
CA LYS A 340 10.54 0.32 39.63
C LYS A 340 11.87 0.41 40.38
N HIS A 341 12.31 -0.69 40.99
CA HIS A 341 13.62 -0.76 41.63
C HIS A 341 14.79 -0.55 40.64
N LEU A 342 14.60 -0.85 39.35
CA LEU A 342 15.59 -0.65 38.30
C LEU A 342 15.88 0.83 38.00
N ASP A 343 14.94 1.74 38.31
CA ASP A 343 15.15 3.19 38.12
C ASP A 343 16.28 3.73 39.00
N SER A 344 16.46 3.18 40.21
CA SER A 344 17.55 3.57 41.10
C SER A 344 18.94 3.18 40.57
N SER A 345 19.01 2.19 39.67
CA SER A 345 20.23 1.78 38.98
C SER A 345 20.45 2.56 37.67
N ALA A 346 19.38 2.91 36.96
CA ALA A 346 19.44 3.71 35.74
C ALA A 346 19.80 5.19 36.02
N ALA A 347 19.26 5.78 37.09
CA ALA A 347 19.57 7.15 37.50
C ALA A 347 21.07 7.35 37.83
N ALA A 348 21.74 6.35 38.42
CA ALA A 348 23.16 6.44 38.74
C ALA A 348 24.09 6.41 37.51
N ILE A 349 23.66 5.79 36.39
CA ILE A 349 24.38 5.76 35.12
C ILE A 349 24.08 7.02 34.31
N ILE A 350 22.81 7.46 34.32
CA ILE A 350 22.39 8.70 33.66
C ILE A 350 23.12 9.89 34.28
N ASP A 351 23.27 9.97 35.61
CA ASP A 351 23.96 11.08 36.29
C ASP A 351 25.47 11.19 35.94
N GLN A 352 26.13 10.11 35.48
CA GLN A 352 27.50 10.17 34.97
C GLN A 352 27.60 10.57 33.49
N SER A 353 26.54 10.35 32.70
CA SER A 353 26.46 10.72 31.28
C SER A 353 25.67 12.02 31.01
N ALA A 354 24.93 12.51 32.02
CA ALA A 354 24.10 13.70 31.99
C ALA A 354 24.80 14.87 32.66
N MET A 355 26.07 15.13 32.30
CA MET A 355 26.48 16.53 32.22
C MET A 355 25.62 17.17 31.14
N ASP A 356 24.71 18.07 31.54
CA ASP A 356 23.75 18.76 30.68
C ASP A 356 24.38 19.19 29.34
N ILE A 357 24.08 18.44 28.27
CA ILE A 357 24.32 18.86 26.88
C ILE A 357 23.02 19.48 26.37
N PRO A 358 22.97 20.81 26.13
CA PRO A 358 21.79 21.46 25.57
C PRO A 358 21.49 20.91 24.16
N GLY A 359 20.31 20.32 23.97
CA GLY A 359 19.82 19.83 22.66
C GLY A 359 19.30 18.39 22.63
N LEU A 360 19.46 17.62 23.71
CA LEU A 360 18.98 16.23 23.78
C LEU A 360 17.55 16.16 24.37
N ASN A 361 16.54 16.19 23.50
CA ASN A 361 15.13 16.05 23.88
C ASN A 361 14.79 14.59 24.25
N LEU A 362 15.05 14.18 25.50
CA LEU A 362 14.59 12.89 26.05
C LEU A 362 13.08 12.85 26.38
N SER A 363 12.36 13.96 26.23
CA SER A 363 11.02 14.20 26.78
C SER A 363 9.83 13.67 25.95
N GLN A 364 10.05 12.92 24.86
CA GLN A 364 8.97 12.43 23.99
C GLN A 364 8.80 10.91 23.90
N GLN A 365 9.63 10.11 24.59
CA GLN A 365 9.46 8.65 24.63
C GLN A 365 8.78 8.21 25.92
N GLU A 366 7.84 7.26 25.83
CA GLU A 366 7.26 6.61 27.02
C GLU A 366 8.38 5.92 27.81
N TYR A 367 8.78 6.51 28.92
CA TYR A 367 9.79 5.94 29.81
C TYR A 367 9.17 4.90 30.73
N TYR A 368 9.82 3.74 30.82
CA TYR A 368 9.50 2.67 31.77
C TYR A 368 10.78 2.23 32.49
N PRO A 369 10.68 1.71 33.73
CA PRO A 369 11.85 1.21 34.49
C PRO A 369 12.50 -0.04 33.88
N TYR A 370 11.86 -0.63 32.87
CA TYR A 370 12.33 -1.76 32.09
C TYR A 370 12.43 -1.37 30.61
N VAL A 371 13.22 -2.11 29.83
CA VAL A 371 13.28 -1.94 28.38
C VAL A 371 11.91 -2.27 27.79
N TYR A 372 11.39 -1.41 26.92
CA TYR A 372 10.05 -1.55 26.35
C TYR A 372 10.00 -1.10 24.88
N TYR A 373 9.40 -1.95 24.05
CA TYR A 373 9.07 -1.66 22.66
C TYR A 373 7.68 -2.18 22.32
N LYS A 374 6.90 -1.37 21.60
CA LYS A 374 5.62 -1.79 21.02
C LYS A 374 5.84 -2.44 19.65
N ILE A 375 5.11 -3.52 19.38
CA ILE A 375 4.97 -4.13 18.06
C ILE A 375 3.46 -4.18 17.76
N ASP A 376 3.04 -3.59 16.65
CA ASP A 376 1.66 -3.71 16.17
C ASP A 376 1.63 -4.49 14.86
N CYS A 377 0.98 -5.66 14.89
CA CYS A 377 0.77 -6.47 13.70
C CYS A 377 -0.46 -6.03 12.89
N ASN A 378 -1.20 -4.99 13.30
CA ASN A 378 -2.22 -4.37 12.47
C ASN A 378 -1.55 -3.39 11.50
N LEU A 379 -1.25 -3.88 10.30
CA LEU A 379 -0.51 -3.11 9.30
C LEU A 379 -1.40 -2.30 8.36
N LEU A 380 -2.73 -2.51 8.43
CA LEU A 380 -3.71 -1.88 7.54
C LEU A 380 -4.76 -1.15 8.36
N ASP A 381 -4.93 0.13 8.08
CA ASP A 381 -6.06 0.91 8.57
C ASP A 381 -7.21 0.76 7.56
N PHE A 382 -7.95 -0.34 7.67
CA PHE A 382 -9.24 -0.41 6.99
C PHE A 382 -10.20 0.54 7.72
N LYS A 383 -10.44 1.71 7.12
CA LYS A 383 -11.53 2.61 7.53
C LYS A 383 -12.89 1.96 7.28
#